data_AF-A0A934KIA5-F1
#
_entry.id   AF-A0A934KIA5-F1
#
_cell.length_a   1.000
_cell.length_b   1.000
_cell.length_c   1.000
_cell.angle_alpha   90.00
_cell.angle_beta   90.00
_cell.angle_gamma   90.00
#
_symmetry.space_group_name_H-M   'P 1'
#
loop_
_entity.id
_entity.type
_entity.pdbx_description
1 polymer ?
#
loop_
_entity_poly.entity_id
_entity_poly.type
_entity_poly.pdbx_seq_one_letter_code
_entity_poly.pdbx_strand_id
1 'polypeptide(L)'
;MSQAAPRRLPFVTVKRNIPQFRDSYGHWWVEVDGRESYGWWSMRCPLSIPQVIVGTIGTLNGVGGDVAGGAPTTDPRHGEDADFTFHPLLLTGKTDAQVRDEIRRFAASYAGRWGWPWWWCRTPMTNCHTFQLDLFTAVGLGEGAELLYTRGPGCPFMFLVRRLRWRVADGLRAGARGLATAATCSSCSRRTGPRHARLSRMLRPTSDG
;
A
#
# COMPACT_ATOMS: atom_id res chain seq x y z
N MET A 1 13.63 -6.27 -24.72
CA MET A 1 14.49 -5.41 -23.88
C MET A 1 13.61 -4.77 -22.82
N SER A 2 13.94 -4.88 -21.53
CA SER A 2 13.19 -4.23 -20.45
C SER A 2 13.28 -2.70 -20.56
N GLN A 3 12.24 -1.99 -20.09
CA GLN A 3 12.24 -0.53 -20.03
C GLN A 3 12.76 -0.04 -18.67
N ALA A 4 13.27 1.20 -18.61
CA ALA A 4 13.77 1.80 -17.39
C ALA A 4 12.66 1.97 -16.33
N ALA A 5 13.01 1.83 -15.06
CA ALA A 5 12.13 2.04 -13.90
C ALA A 5 12.81 3.01 -12.91
N PRO A 6 12.05 3.80 -12.13
CA PRO A 6 10.59 3.84 -12.09
C PRO A 6 9.97 4.60 -13.27
N ARG A 7 8.83 4.12 -13.78
CA ARG A 7 8.06 4.82 -14.83
C ARG A 7 6.56 4.66 -14.64
N ARG A 8 5.77 5.63 -15.11
CA ARG A 8 4.30 5.56 -15.06
C ARG A 8 3.76 4.66 -16.16
N LEU A 9 2.69 3.91 -15.87
CA LEU A 9 2.03 3.00 -16.80
C LEU A 9 0.70 3.60 -17.30
N PRO A 10 0.68 4.36 -18.42
CA PRO A 10 -0.54 5.03 -18.89
C PRO A 10 -1.62 4.06 -19.37
N PHE A 11 -1.25 2.81 -19.69
CA PHE A 11 -2.19 1.78 -20.12
C PHE A 11 -2.81 1.00 -18.96
N VAL A 12 -2.40 1.26 -17.71
CA VAL A 12 -3.02 0.68 -16.52
C VAL A 12 -3.71 1.78 -15.74
N THR A 13 -5.01 1.67 -15.55
CA THR A 13 -5.81 2.62 -14.79
C THR A 13 -6.27 1.93 -13.50
N VAL A 14 -5.91 2.51 -12.36
CA VAL A 14 -6.27 2.01 -11.03
C VAL A 14 -7.46 2.82 -10.55
N LYS A 15 -8.55 2.12 -10.19
CA LYS A 15 -9.81 2.73 -9.78
C LYS A 15 -10.18 2.30 -8.36
N ARG A 16 -10.66 3.26 -7.56
CA ARG A 16 -11.01 3.06 -6.15
C ARG A 16 -12.25 3.87 -5.80
N ASN A 17 -13.30 3.18 -5.36
CA ASN A 17 -14.44 3.78 -4.68
C ASN A 17 -14.32 3.56 -3.18
N ILE A 18 -14.42 4.63 -2.40
CA ILE A 18 -14.49 4.54 -0.94
C ILE A 18 -15.88 4.04 -0.56
N PRO A 19 -16.01 3.16 0.45
CA PRO A 19 -17.32 2.87 1.02
C PRO A 19 -18.00 4.15 1.49
N GLN A 20 -19.09 4.53 0.83
CA GLN A 20 -19.94 5.63 1.29
C GLN A 20 -21.00 5.06 2.23
N PHE A 21 -21.24 5.74 3.36
CA PHE A 21 -22.24 5.31 4.33
C PHE A 21 -23.61 5.25 3.65
N ARG A 22 -24.17 4.04 3.54
CA ARG A 22 -25.47 3.62 2.95
C ARG A 22 -25.48 3.13 1.49
N ASP A 23 -24.54 3.50 0.62
CA ASP A 23 -24.72 3.21 -0.83
C ASP A 23 -23.67 2.32 -1.51
N SER A 24 -22.53 1.98 -0.89
CA SER A 24 -21.71 0.86 -1.36
C SER A 24 -20.67 0.41 -0.33
N TYR A 25 -20.28 -0.86 -0.37
CA TYR A 25 -19.12 -1.37 0.40
C TYR A 25 -17.77 -0.88 -0.15
N GLY A 26 -17.79 0.07 -1.11
CA GLY A 26 -16.64 0.43 -1.94
C GLY A 26 -16.27 -0.70 -2.90
N HIS A 27 -15.64 -0.35 -4.03
CA HIS A 27 -15.06 -1.35 -4.93
C HIS A 27 -13.78 -0.81 -5.55
N TRP A 28 -12.80 -1.70 -5.66
CA TRP A 28 -11.48 -1.38 -6.18
C TRP A 28 -11.19 -2.34 -7.32
N TRP A 29 -10.81 -1.79 -8.46
CA TRP A 29 -10.48 -2.57 -9.65
C TRP A 29 -9.34 -1.91 -10.42
N VAL A 30 -8.81 -2.63 -11.39
CA VAL A 30 -7.81 -2.11 -12.33
C VAL A 30 -8.32 -2.33 -13.75
N GLU A 31 -8.05 -1.38 -14.63
CA GLU A 31 -8.34 -1.47 -16.06
C GLU A 31 -7.03 -1.49 -16.83
N VAL A 32 -6.97 -2.32 -17.88
CA VAL A 32 -5.79 -2.50 -18.72
C VAL A 32 -6.20 -2.23 -20.17
N ASP A 33 -5.51 -1.29 -20.80
CA ASP A 33 -5.74 -0.81 -22.18
C ASP A 33 -7.16 -0.30 -22.46
N GLY A 34 -7.97 -0.05 -21.42
CA GLY A 34 -9.40 0.24 -21.56
C GLY A 34 -10.20 -0.91 -22.19
N ARG A 35 -9.67 -2.13 -22.20
CA ARG A 35 -10.31 -3.33 -22.79
C ARG A 35 -10.59 -4.40 -21.77
N GLU A 36 -9.70 -4.53 -20.79
CA GLU A 36 -9.80 -5.52 -19.72
C GLU A 36 -9.94 -4.80 -18.39
N SER A 37 -10.61 -5.43 -17.43
CA SER A 37 -10.57 -5.00 -16.05
C SER A 37 -10.66 -6.16 -15.08
N TYR A 38 -10.04 -5.97 -13.92
CA TYR A 38 -9.89 -6.99 -12.90
C TYR A 38 -10.20 -6.42 -11.52
N GLY A 39 -11.14 -7.05 -10.82
CA GLY A 39 -11.49 -6.75 -9.44
C GLY A 39 -11.95 -8.00 -8.70
N TRP A 40 -11.93 -7.92 -7.37
CA TRP A 40 -12.22 -9.07 -6.50
C TRP A 40 -13.55 -8.91 -5.76
N TRP A 41 -14.48 -9.81 -6.06
CA TRP A 41 -15.86 -9.76 -5.61
C TRP A 41 -16.21 -10.88 -4.66
N SER A 42 -17.24 -10.67 -3.87
CA SER A 42 -17.90 -11.75 -3.16
C SER A 42 -18.69 -12.61 -4.13
N MET A 43 -18.66 -13.93 -3.93
CA MET A 43 -19.53 -14.87 -4.64
C MET A 43 -21.02 -14.57 -4.39
N ARG A 44 -21.34 -13.94 -3.27
CA ARG A 44 -22.70 -13.62 -2.82
C ARG A 44 -22.90 -12.11 -2.79
N CYS A 45 -23.99 -11.63 -3.38
CA CYS A 45 -24.38 -10.23 -3.40
C CYS A 45 -25.93 -10.14 -3.50
N PRO A 46 -26.64 -9.53 -2.52
CA PRO A 46 -26.12 -8.93 -1.30
C PRO A 46 -25.58 -9.97 -0.31
N LEU A 47 -24.71 -9.53 0.60
CA LEU A 47 -24.20 -10.38 1.67
C LEU A 47 -25.24 -10.52 2.78
N SER A 48 -25.41 -11.74 3.30
CA SER A 48 -26.15 -11.95 4.54
C SER A 48 -25.32 -11.56 5.77
N ILE A 49 -25.98 -11.27 6.91
CA ILE A 49 -25.29 -10.93 8.17
C ILE A 49 -24.23 -11.99 8.56
N PRO A 50 -24.51 -13.31 8.50
CA PRO A 50 -23.48 -14.30 8.73
C PRO A 50 -22.28 -14.15 7.78
N GLN A 51 -22.51 -13.91 6.49
CA GLN A 51 -21.44 -13.76 5.50
C GLN A 51 -20.60 -12.50 5.70
N VAL A 52 -21.15 -11.43 6.27
CA VAL A 52 -20.36 -10.26 6.68
C VAL A 52 -19.36 -10.62 7.80
N ILE A 53 -19.72 -11.54 8.69
CA ILE A 53 -18.90 -11.96 9.83
C ILE A 53 -17.88 -13.04 9.42
N VAL A 54 -18.32 -14.07 8.69
CA VAL A 54 -17.49 -15.24 8.34
C VAL A 54 -16.92 -15.20 6.93
N GLY A 55 -17.24 -14.17 6.16
CA GLY A 55 -16.88 -14.06 4.74
C GLY A 55 -17.63 -15.07 3.86
N THR A 56 -17.32 -15.02 2.57
CA THR A 56 -17.81 -15.93 1.54
C THR A 56 -16.65 -16.34 0.63
N ILE A 57 -16.92 -17.09 -0.43
CA ILE A 57 -15.93 -17.36 -1.49
C ILE A 57 -15.71 -16.06 -2.25
N GLY A 58 -14.45 -15.77 -2.61
CA GLY A 58 -14.15 -14.68 -3.53
C GLY A 58 -14.11 -15.16 -4.97
N THR A 59 -14.49 -14.28 -5.89
CA THR A 59 -14.47 -14.56 -7.32
C THR A 59 -13.88 -13.36 -8.08
N LEU A 60 -13.10 -13.67 -9.12
CA LEU A 60 -12.58 -12.68 -10.04
C LEU A 60 -13.75 -12.12 -10.86
N ASN A 61 -13.87 -10.80 -10.87
CA ASN A 61 -14.88 -10.08 -11.64
C ASN A 61 -16.32 -10.53 -11.36
N GLY A 62 -16.61 -11.17 -10.23
CA GLY A 62 -17.98 -11.67 -9.96
C GLY A 62 -18.35 -12.94 -10.74
N VAL A 63 -17.45 -13.51 -11.54
CA VAL A 63 -17.78 -14.63 -12.45
C VAL A 63 -18.26 -15.85 -11.65
N GLY A 64 -19.43 -16.36 -12.03
CA GLY A 64 -20.07 -17.50 -11.36
C GLY A 64 -20.72 -17.17 -10.02
N GLY A 65 -20.65 -15.92 -9.56
CA GLY A 65 -21.34 -15.44 -8.35
C GLY A 65 -22.67 -14.76 -8.65
N ASP A 66 -23.26 -14.16 -7.61
CA ASP A 66 -24.54 -13.45 -7.69
C ASP A 66 -24.39 -12.01 -8.23
N VAL A 67 -23.16 -11.54 -8.47
CA VAL A 67 -22.89 -10.21 -9.02
C VAL A 67 -23.10 -10.23 -10.54
N ALA A 68 -24.03 -9.41 -11.04
CA ALA A 68 -24.29 -9.29 -12.47
C ALA A 68 -23.26 -8.41 -13.20
N GLY A 69 -23.07 -8.65 -14.49
CA GLY A 69 -22.22 -7.82 -15.37
C GLY A 69 -20.74 -8.20 -15.43
N GLY A 70 -20.33 -9.23 -14.67
CA GLY A 70 -18.96 -9.73 -14.66
C GLY A 70 -18.63 -10.68 -15.81
N ALA A 71 -17.40 -10.60 -16.32
CA ALA A 71 -16.83 -11.55 -17.29
C ALA A 71 -15.37 -11.89 -16.90
N PRO A 72 -14.78 -12.98 -17.46
CA PRO A 72 -13.43 -13.42 -17.09
C PRO A 72 -12.35 -12.34 -17.19
N THR A 73 -12.52 -11.37 -18.09
CA THR A 73 -11.58 -10.26 -18.31
C THR A 73 -12.21 -8.89 -18.10
N THR A 74 -13.43 -8.82 -17.56
CA THR A 74 -14.16 -7.56 -17.39
C THR A 74 -14.87 -7.54 -16.05
N ASP A 75 -14.40 -6.67 -15.16
CA ASP A 75 -15.07 -6.33 -13.91
C ASP A 75 -16.45 -5.70 -14.19
N PRO A 76 -17.48 -5.97 -13.37
CA PRO A 76 -18.81 -5.35 -13.49
C PRO A 76 -18.81 -3.83 -13.57
N ARG A 77 -17.80 -3.17 -12.98
CA ARG A 77 -17.63 -1.70 -12.95
C ARG A 77 -16.70 -1.19 -14.06
N HIS A 78 -16.42 -2.00 -15.08
CA HIS A 78 -15.54 -1.62 -16.19
C HIS A 78 -16.03 -0.33 -16.87
N GLY A 79 -15.12 0.62 -17.07
CA GLY A 79 -15.42 1.88 -17.75
C GLY A 79 -16.17 2.89 -16.89
N GLU A 80 -16.65 2.51 -15.70
CA GLU A 80 -17.32 3.45 -14.80
C GLU A 80 -16.33 4.42 -14.14
N ASP A 81 -16.79 5.62 -13.82
CA ASP A 81 -16.03 6.57 -13.02
C ASP A 81 -15.83 6.06 -11.59
N ALA A 82 -14.70 6.46 -11.00
CA ALA A 82 -14.35 6.13 -9.63
C ALA A 82 -14.00 7.38 -8.82
N ASP A 83 -14.21 7.34 -7.49
CA ASP A 83 -13.82 8.42 -6.58
C ASP A 83 -12.35 8.80 -6.76
N PHE A 84 -11.50 7.80 -7.00
CA PHE A 84 -10.12 7.99 -7.40
C PHE A 84 -9.75 7.15 -8.61
N THR A 85 -9.06 7.81 -9.54
CA THR A 85 -8.51 7.22 -10.76
C THR A 85 -7.07 7.67 -10.92
N PHE A 86 -6.14 6.74 -11.12
CA PHE A 86 -4.73 7.07 -11.36
C PHE A 86 -3.97 5.97 -12.11
N HIS A 87 -2.79 6.32 -12.63
CA HIS A 87 -1.88 5.38 -13.27
C HIS A 87 -0.74 4.98 -12.33
N PRO A 88 -0.45 3.68 -12.14
CA PRO A 88 0.58 3.22 -11.22
C PRO A 88 1.99 3.47 -11.78
N LEU A 89 2.97 3.43 -10.89
CA LEU A 89 4.38 3.41 -11.23
C LEU A 89 4.85 1.95 -11.32
N LEU A 90 5.55 1.59 -12.38
CA LEU A 90 6.32 0.36 -12.44
C LEU A 90 7.65 0.59 -11.74
N LEU A 91 7.94 -0.21 -10.71
CA LEU A 91 9.15 -0.06 -9.87
C LEU A 91 10.30 -0.98 -10.32
N THR A 92 10.04 -1.90 -11.26
CA THR A 92 11.00 -2.91 -11.73
C THR A 92 11.13 -2.86 -13.25
N GLY A 93 12.32 -3.17 -13.78
CA GLY A 93 12.56 -3.08 -15.22
C GLY A 93 11.81 -4.15 -16.02
N LYS A 94 10.64 -3.82 -16.57
CA LYS A 94 9.78 -4.72 -17.38
C LYS A 94 9.24 -4.00 -18.61
N THR A 95 8.99 -4.77 -19.67
CA THR A 95 8.23 -4.30 -20.84
C THR A 95 6.75 -4.18 -20.52
N ASP A 96 6.02 -3.38 -21.30
CA ASP A 96 4.57 -3.26 -21.12
C ASP A 96 3.84 -4.59 -21.39
N ALA A 97 4.33 -5.41 -22.31
CA ALA A 97 3.78 -6.74 -22.57
C ALA A 97 3.92 -7.65 -21.34
N GLN A 98 5.11 -7.69 -20.73
CA GLN A 98 5.33 -8.45 -19.50
C GLN A 98 4.41 -7.98 -18.37
N VAL A 99 4.24 -6.67 -18.19
CA VAL A 99 3.34 -6.13 -17.16
C VAL A 99 1.89 -6.57 -17.39
N ARG A 100 1.38 -6.50 -18.62
CA ARG A 100 0.02 -6.97 -18.95
C ARG A 100 -0.15 -8.45 -18.63
N ASP A 101 0.80 -9.28 -19.07
CA ASP A 101 0.73 -10.72 -18.88
C ASP A 101 0.82 -11.12 -17.41
N GLU A 102 1.64 -10.41 -16.62
CA GLU A 102 1.70 -10.61 -15.18
C GLU A 102 0.43 -10.17 -14.46
N ILE A 103 -0.21 -9.05 -14.86
CA ILE A 103 -1.52 -8.65 -14.32
C ILE A 103 -2.57 -9.72 -14.61
N ARG A 104 -2.68 -10.18 -15.86
CA ARG A 104 -3.61 -11.23 -16.27
C ARG A 104 -3.38 -12.53 -15.50
N ARG A 105 -2.12 -12.97 -15.42
CA ARG A 105 -1.74 -14.19 -14.70
C ARG A 105 -2.06 -14.09 -13.22
N PHE A 106 -1.72 -12.96 -12.59
CA PHE A 106 -2.05 -12.70 -11.20
C PHE A 106 -3.57 -12.78 -10.98
N ALA A 107 -4.35 -12.03 -11.78
CA ALA A 107 -5.80 -11.98 -11.67
C ALA A 107 -6.42 -13.37 -11.80
N ALA A 108 -6.05 -14.12 -12.85
CA ALA A 108 -6.53 -15.48 -13.09
C ALA A 108 -6.15 -16.49 -11.99
N SER A 109 -5.02 -16.26 -11.31
CA SER A 109 -4.55 -17.11 -10.22
C SER A 109 -5.05 -16.70 -8.84
N TYR A 110 -5.67 -15.51 -8.70
CA TYR A 110 -6.08 -15.00 -7.41
C TYR A 110 -7.27 -15.82 -6.89
N ALA A 111 -7.12 -16.35 -5.69
CA ALA A 111 -8.09 -17.22 -5.06
C ALA A 111 -8.11 -16.98 -3.55
N GLY A 112 -9.25 -17.25 -2.94
CA GLY A 112 -9.38 -17.15 -1.49
C GLY A 112 -10.79 -16.82 -1.05
N ARG A 113 -10.95 -16.68 0.27
CA ARG A 113 -12.19 -16.19 0.85
C ARG A 113 -12.28 -14.69 0.63
N TRP A 114 -13.48 -14.23 0.31
CA TRP A 114 -13.83 -12.81 0.32
C TRP A 114 -14.38 -12.44 1.69
N GLY A 115 -13.93 -11.33 2.26
CA GLY A 115 -14.47 -10.80 3.50
C GLY A 115 -13.54 -9.79 4.17
N TRP A 116 -13.88 -9.44 5.40
CA TRP A 116 -13.07 -8.53 6.19
C TRP A 116 -12.05 -9.28 7.04
N PRO A 117 -10.79 -8.80 7.11
CA PRO A 117 -9.75 -9.42 7.91
C PRO A 117 -9.99 -9.13 9.40
N TRP A 118 -10.94 -9.85 9.99
CA TRP A 118 -11.22 -9.78 11.41
C TRP A 118 -10.13 -10.51 12.21
N TRP A 119 -9.79 -10.01 13.39
CA TRP A 119 -8.73 -10.57 14.22
C TRP A 119 -9.04 -12.00 14.73
N TRP A 120 -10.32 -12.39 14.77
CA TRP A 120 -10.76 -13.72 15.18
C TRP A 120 -10.87 -14.72 14.01
N CYS A 121 -10.76 -14.25 12.76
CA CYS A 121 -10.82 -15.14 11.60
C CYS A 121 -9.51 -15.91 11.46
N ARG A 122 -9.56 -17.23 11.63
CA ARG A 122 -8.40 -18.12 11.49
C ARG A 122 -7.88 -18.22 10.04
N THR A 123 -8.75 -17.97 9.06
CA THR A 123 -8.38 -17.93 7.65
C THR A 123 -8.22 -16.47 7.19
N PRO A 124 -7.11 -16.10 6.54
CA PRO A 124 -6.96 -14.78 5.92
C PRO A 124 -8.10 -14.54 4.92
N MET A 125 -8.83 -13.45 5.10
CA MET A 125 -9.84 -12.99 4.15
C MET A 125 -9.26 -11.92 3.24
N THR A 126 -9.62 -12.00 1.97
CA THR A 126 -9.25 -11.06 0.93
C THR A 126 -10.47 -10.23 0.51
N ASN A 127 -10.27 -9.13 -0.16
CA ASN A 127 -11.30 -8.27 -0.72
C ASN A 127 -10.70 -7.46 -1.88
N CYS A 128 -11.49 -6.63 -2.54
CA CYS A 128 -11.03 -5.78 -3.65
C CYS A 128 -9.81 -4.91 -3.28
N HIS A 129 -9.73 -4.43 -2.03
CA HIS A 129 -8.58 -3.69 -1.54
C HIS A 129 -7.33 -4.57 -1.41
N THR A 130 -7.41 -5.74 -0.76
CA THR A 130 -6.23 -6.63 -0.67
C THR A 130 -5.80 -7.14 -2.03
N PHE A 131 -6.76 -7.47 -2.91
CA PHE A 131 -6.48 -7.89 -4.29
C PHE A 131 -5.61 -6.87 -5.02
N GLN A 132 -5.98 -5.58 -4.98
CA GLN A 132 -5.22 -4.54 -5.67
C GLN A 132 -3.82 -4.34 -5.06
N LEU A 133 -3.68 -4.44 -3.73
CA LEU A 133 -2.37 -4.33 -3.07
C LEU A 133 -1.48 -5.55 -3.34
N ASP A 134 -2.06 -6.74 -3.36
CA ASP A 134 -1.36 -7.98 -3.69
C ASP A 134 -0.93 -7.96 -5.16
N LEU A 135 -1.78 -7.44 -6.05
CA LEU A 135 -1.46 -7.23 -7.47
C LEU A 135 -0.26 -6.29 -7.62
N PHE A 136 -0.28 -5.17 -6.90
CA PHE A 136 0.84 -4.22 -6.90
C PHE A 136 2.13 -4.90 -6.46
N THR A 137 2.06 -5.68 -5.38
CA THR A 137 3.21 -6.42 -4.86
C THR A 137 3.72 -7.44 -5.88
N ALA A 138 2.83 -8.25 -6.47
CA ALA A 138 3.18 -9.31 -7.39
C ALA A 138 3.80 -8.81 -8.70
N VAL A 139 3.26 -7.73 -9.26
CA VAL A 139 3.68 -7.15 -10.55
C VAL A 139 4.84 -6.15 -10.37
N GLY A 140 5.10 -5.68 -9.15
CA GLY A 140 6.11 -4.66 -8.86
C GLY A 140 5.63 -3.26 -9.23
N LEU A 141 4.36 -2.97 -8.93
CA LEU A 141 3.74 -1.66 -9.07
C LEU A 141 3.80 -0.88 -7.75
N GLY A 142 3.85 0.43 -7.87
CA GLY A 142 3.74 1.38 -6.77
C GLY A 142 2.72 2.46 -7.09
N GLU A 143 2.29 3.15 -6.04
CA GLU A 143 1.58 4.42 -6.16
C GLU A 143 2.44 5.52 -5.55
N GLY A 144 2.28 6.74 -6.04
CA GLY A 144 2.96 7.89 -5.45
C GLY A 144 2.51 8.11 -4.01
N ALA A 145 3.38 8.72 -3.20
CA ALA A 145 3.09 9.01 -1.78
C ALA A 145 1.83 9.88 -1.64
N GLU A 146 1.58 10.74 -2.62
CA GLU A 146 0.41 11.58 -2.73
C GLU A 146 -0.89 10.79 -2.94
N LEU A 147 -0.85 9.52 -3.35
CA LEU A 147 -2.05 8.71 -3.58
C LEU A 147 -2.37 7.75 -2.43
N LEU A 148 -1.51 7.66 -1.41
CA LEU A 148 -1.71 6.75 -0.27
C LEU A 148 -3.00 7.06 0.51
N TYR A 149 -3.47 8.30 0.51
CA TYR A 149 -4.72 8.67 1.17
C TYR A 149 -5.95 8.02 0.51
N THR A 150 -5.88 7.73 -0.79
CA THR A 150 -6.96 7.08 -1.56
C THR A 150 -7.17 5.64 -1.14
N ARG A 151 -6.24 5.06 -0.36
CA ARG A 151 -6.45 3.74 0.25
C ARG A 151 -7.58 3.73 1.27
N GLY A 152 -8.01 4.91 1.70
CA GLY A 152 -8.99 5.08 2.75
C GLY A 152 -8.56 4.47 4.08
N PRO A 153 -9.41 4.55 5.11
CA PRO A 153 -9.14 3.93 6.40
C PRO A 153 -9.25 2.39 6.39
N GLY A 154 -9.64 1.79 5.26
CA GLY A 154 -10.30 0.47 5.22
C GLY A 154 -11.67 0.50 5.90
N CYS A 155 -12.24 -0.68 6.19
CA CYS A 155 -13.58 -0.86 6.78
C CYS A 155 -14.00 0.27 7.76
N PRO A 156 -15.12 0.97 7.51
CA PRO A 156 -15.55 2.13 8.31
C PRO A 156 -15.64 1.82 9.82
N PHE A 157 -16.05 0.61 10.18
CA PHE A 157 -16.21 0.16 11.57
C PHE A 157 -14.88 -0.03 12.31
N MET A 158 -13.76 -0.18 11.59
CA MET A 158 -12.43 -0.45 12.17
C MET A 158 -11.52 0.79 12.19
N PHE A 159 -12.02 1.96 11.76
CA PHE A 159 -11.24 3.21 11.76
C PHE A 159 -10.69 3.57 13.14
N LEU A 160 -11.50 3.43 14.19
CA LEU A 160 -11.12 3.71 15.58
C LEU A 160 -10.01 2.77 16.08
N VAL A 161 -10.11 1.47 15.78
CA VAL A 161 -9.14 0.46 16.23
C VAL A 161 -7.82 0.58 15.46
N ARG A 162 -7.88 0.90 14.16
CA ARG A 162 -6.68 1.10 13.32
C ARG A 162 -5.89 2.34 13.73
N ARG A 163 -6.53 3.47 14.05
CA ARG A 163 -5.83 4.68 14.51
C ARG A 163 -4.98 4.42 15.76
N LEU A 164 -5.47 3.58 16.67
CA LEU A 164 -4.73 3.18 17.87
C LEU A 164 -3.50 2.34 17.52
N ARG A 165 -3.65 1.37 16.62
CA ARG A 165 -2.56 0.50 16.18
C ARG A 165 -1.46 1.25 15.42
N TRP A 166 -1.80 2.20 14.55
CA TRP A 166 -0.81 3.03 13.84
C TRP A 166 -0.03 3.93 14.81
N ARG A 167 -0.68 4.54 15.80
CA ARG A 167 0.01 5.35 16.82
C ARG A 167 0.98 4.52 17.66
N VAL A 168 0.61 3.28 18.02
CA VAL A 168 1.51 2.37 18.74
C VAL A 168 2.66 1.90 17.86
N ALA A 169 2.41 1.54 16.60
CA ALA A 169 3.45 1.11 15.66
C ALA A 169 4.43 2.24 15.30
N ASP A 170 3.94 3.46 15.11
CA ASP A 170 4.78 4.64 14.86
C ASP A 170 5.56 5.04 16.13
N GLY A 171 4.95 4.91 17.31
CA GLY A 171 5.65 5.09 18.59
C GLY A 171 6.78 4.07 18.79
N LEU A 172 6.54 2.80 18.46
CA LEU A 172 7.57 1.74 18.52
C LEU A 172 8.68 1.95 17.49
N ARG A 173 8.37 2.39 16.27
CA ARG A 173 9.38 2.71 15.24
C ARG A 173 10.16 3.97 15.57
N ALA A 174 9.53 4.99 16.15
CA ALA A 174 10.20 6.19 16.64
C ALA A 174 11.11 5.87 17.83
N GLY A 175 10.66 5.02 18.76
CA GLY A 175 11.47 4.52 19.87
C GLY A 175 12.67 3.68 19.41
N ALA A 176 12.48 2.80 18.44
CA ALA A 176 13.57 2.01 17.85
C ALA A 176 14.61 2.88 17.14
N ARG A 177 14.18 3.94 16.43
CA ARG A 177 15.11 4.93 15.84
C ARG A 177 15.82 5.77 16.91
N GLY A 178 15.11 6.19 17.97
CA GLY A 178 15.72 6.94 19.08
C GLY A 178 16.80 6.16 19.83
N LEU A 179 16.57 4.86 20.05
CA LEU A 179 17.56 3.95 20.65
C LEU A 179 18.76 3.69 19.72
N ALA A 180 18.53 3.58 18.40
CA ALA A 180 19.61 3.43 17.43
C ALA A 180 20.51 4.68 17.37
N THR A 181 19.94 5.89 17.43
CA THR A 181 20.73 7.15 17.43
C THR A 181 21.49 7.37 18.74
N ALA A 182 20.95 6.93 19.88
CA ALA A 182 21.63 7.02 21.18
C ALA A 182 22.82 6.03 21.28
N ALA A 183 22.73 4.86 20.66
CA ALA A 183 23.80 3.86 20.67
C ALA A 183 25.05 4.30 19.88
N THR A 184 24.89 5.08 18.80
CA THR A 184 26.01 5.59 18.00
C THR A 184 26.76 6.75 18.67
N CYS A 185 26.16 7.43 19.65
CA CYS A 185 26.76 8.60 20.28
C CYS A 185 27.60 8.28 21.53
N SER A 186 27.58 7.03 22.02
CA SER A 186 28.29 6.64 23.26
C SER A 186 29.71 6.08 23.04
N SER A 187 30.14 5.85 21.80
CA SER A 187 31.43 5.21 21.51
C SER A 187 32.59 6.19 21.26
N CYS A 188 32.39 7.51 21.38
CA CYS A 188 33.43 8.50 21.13
C CYS A 188 33.68 9.43 22.33
N SER A 189 33.93 8.87 23.51
CA SER A 189 34.54 9.63 24.62
C SER A 189 35.22 8.68 25.62
N ARG A 190 36.45 8.26 25.29
CA ARG A 190 37.45 7.80 26.28
C ARG A 190 38.82 7.56 25.64
N ARG A 191 39.68 8.59 25.69
CA ARG A 191 41.16 8.64 25.61
C ARG A 191 41.49 10.11 25.31
N THR A 192 42.23 10.89 26.09
CA THR A 192 43.43 10.65 26.91
C THR A 192 43.60 11.81 27.90
N GLY A 193 44.29 11.55 29.01
CA GLY A 193 44.46 12.42 30.18
C GLY A 193 45.43 13.62 30.06
N PRO A 194 45.83 14.21 31.21
CA PRO A 194 46.22 15.61 31.34
C PRO A 194 47.73 15.86 31.30
N ARG A 195 48.15 17.07 30.91
CA ARG A 195 49.47 17.63 31.25
C ARG A 195 49.42 19.13 31.55
N HIS A 196 50.23 19.48 32.53
CA HIS A 196 50.46 20.74 33.23
C HIS A 196 51.16 21.85 32.41
N ALA A 197 51.21 23.02 33.07
CA ALA A 197 52.15 24.16 32.94
C ALA A 197 51.68 25.26 31.97
N ARG A 198 51.22 26.45 32.43
CA ARG A 198 51.89 27.52 33.21
C ARG A 198 53.06 28.15 32.43
N LEU A 199 52.85 29.35 31.89
CA LEU A 199 53.63 30.56 32.22
C LEU A 199 53.25 31.78 31.37
N SER A 200 53.17 32.89 32.09
CA SER A 200 53.04 34.29 31.70
C SER A 200 53.99 34.73 30.58
N ARG A 201 53.63 35.81 29.87
CA ARG A 201 54.28 37.14 29.93
C ARG A 201 53.87 37.99 28.71
N MET A 202 53.00 38.97 28.93
CA MET A 202 52.84 40.12 28.04
C MET A 202 54.00 41.10 28.31
N LEU A 203 54.78 41.40 27.28
CA LEU A 203 55.54 42.64 27.17
C LEU A 203 55.40 43.15 25.73
N ARG A 204 54.87 44.37 25.63
CA ARG A 204 54.94 45.35 24.51
C ARG A 204 56.40 45.67 24.12
N PRO A 205 56.67 46.67 23.24
CA PRO A 205 56.05 47.11 21.98
C PRO A 205 57.11 47.25 20.86
N THR A 206 56.73 47.60 19.63
CA THR A 206 57.45 48.62 18.82
C THR A 206 56.54 49.20 17.76
N SER A 207 56.79 50.46 17.49
CA SER A 207 56.11 51.39 16.60
C SER A 207 56.76 51.45 15.21
N ASP A 208 56.08 52.21 14.35
CA ASP A 208 56.56 53.02 13.22
C ASP A 208 56.77 52.37 11.84
N GLY A 209 56.16 53.06 10.87
CA GLY A 209 56.07 52.77 9.44
C GLY A 209 54.83 53.42 8.85
#